data_AF-A0A2V4BRH2-F1
#
_entry.id   AF-A0A2V4BRH2-F1
#
_cell.length_a   1.000
_cell.length_b   1.000
_cell.length_c   1.000
_cell.angle_alpha   90.00
_cell.angle_beta   90.00
_cell.angle_gamma   90.00
#
_symmetry.space_group_name_H-M   'P 1'
#
loop_
_entity.id
_entity.type
_entity.pdbx_description
1 polymer ?
#
loop_
_entity_poly.entity_id
_entity_poly.type
_entity_poly.pdbx_seq_one_letter_code
_entity_poly.pdbx_strand_id
1 'polypeptide(L)'
;MEENILRILNRIINEIELKPKMFFVNPNYPELSSYLFGYLTCIDDIHSTSINNIFSEWLNNRNRKTSLFWTEYILRISANNNEKNAYEILIKEFKLFLKSSQPDGVVFQS
;
A
#
# COMPACT_ATOMS: atom_id res chain seq x y z
N MET A 1 12.47 0.71 -7.39
CA MET A 1 12.38 1.31 -6.04
C MET A 1 13.64 0.93 -5.29
N GLU A 2 14.24 1.83 -4.52
CA GLU A 2 15.46 1.52 -3.76
C GLU A 2 15.22 0.45 -2.69
N GLU A 3 16.23 -0.38 -2.41
CA GLU A 3 16.13 -1.53 -1.50
C GLU A 3 15.81 -1.12 -0.05
N ASN A 4 16.40 -0.03 0.43
CA ASN A 4 16.12 0.57 1.73
C ASN A 4 14.64 0.96 1.88
N ILE A 5 14.05 1.62 0.87
CA ILE A 5 12.64 2.02 0.84
C ILE A 5 11.74 0.78 0.85
N LEU A 6 12.05 -0.22 0.01
CA LEU A 6 11.33 -1.48 -0.01
C LEU A 6 11.35 -2.19 1.35
N ARG A 7 12.49 -2.20 2.02
CA ARG A 7 12.62 -2.80 3.36
C ARG A 7 11.76 -2.06 4.39
N ILE A 8 11.77 -0.72 4.37
CA ILE A 8 10.96 0.11 5.27
C ILE A 8 9.47 -0.15 5.05
N LEU A 9 9.02 -0.14 3.80
CA LEU A 9 7.62 -0.38 3.46
C LEU A 9 7.16 -1.80 3.80
N ASN A 10 7.96 -2.82 3.50
CA ASN A 10 7.65 -4.20 3.87
C ASN A 10 7.50 -4.35 5.38
N ARG A 11 8.42 -3.76 6.15
CA ARG A 11 8.34 -3.79 7.61
C ARG A 11 7.04 -3.16 8.11
N ILE A 12 6.72 -1.94 7.67
CA ILE A 12 5.54 -1.22 8.15
C ILE A 12 4.24 -1.93 7.77
N ILE A 13 4.12 -2.43 6.54
CA ILE A 13 2.92 -3.15 6.10
C ILE A 13 2.73 -4.46 6.90
N ASN A 14 3.83 -5.18 7.17
CA ASN A 14 3.77 -6.39 7.99
C ASN A 14 3.40 -6.09 9.45
N GLU A 15 3.97 -5.03 10.05
CA GLU A 15 3.62 -4.62 11.41
C GLU A 15 2.15 -4.19 11.53
N ILE A 16 1.63 -3.44 10.56
CA ILE A 16 0.22 -3.03 10.51
C ILE A 16 -0.70 -4.25 10.41
N GLU A 17 -0.40 -5.21 9.55
CA GLU A 17 -1.22 -6.41 9.40
C GLU A 17 -1.22 -7.28 10.67
N LEU A 18 -0.05 -7.47 11.29
CA LEU A 18 0.09 -8.31 12.49
C LEU A 18 -0.47 -7.64 13.76
N LYS A 19 -0.33 -6.32 13.88
CA LYS A 19 -0.65 -5.57 15.11
C LYS A 19 -1.39 -4.27 14.82
N PRO A 20 -2.55 -4.31 14.16
CA PRO A 20 -3.25 -3.10 13.70
C PRO A 20 -3.65 -2.16 14.84
N LYS A 21 -3.94 -2.71 16.03
CA LYS A 21 -4.29 -1.93 17.23
C LYS A 21 -3.14 -1.13 17.83
N MET A 22 -1.88 -1.37 17.41
CA MET A 22 -0.75 -0.52 17.80
C MET A 22 -0.68 0.78 16.97
N PHE A 23 -1.31 0.78 15.79
CA PHE A 23 -1.31 1.92 14.87
C PHE A 23 -2.63 2.68 14.91
N PHE A 24 -3.74 1.96 15.06
CA PHE A 24 -5.09 2.52 14.96
C PHE A 24 -5.92 2.18 16.19
N VAL A 25 -6.62 3.18 16.73
CA VAL A 25 -7.65 2.95 17.77
C VAL A 25 -8.74 2.04 17.22
N ASN A 26 -9.19 2.32 15.99
CA ASN A 26 -10.16 1.53 15.24
C ASN A 26 -9.60 1.17 13.86
N PRO A 27 -9.08 -0.04 13.66
CA PRO A 27 -8.57 -0.46 12.36
C PRO A 27 -9.70 -0.52 11.32
N ASN A 28 -9.70 0.42 10.38
CA ASN A 28 -10.64 0.52 9.28
C ASN A 28 -9.95 1.10 8.04
N TYR A 29 -10.64 1.05 6.90
CA TYR A 29 -10.07 1.50 5.62
C TYR A 29 -9.73 2.99 5.59
N PRO A 30 -10.58 3.92 6.07
CA PRO A 30 -10.22 5.35 6.13
C PRO A 30 -8.93 5.64 6.91
N GLU A 31 -8.75 5.02 8.08
CA GLU A 31 -7.55 5.18 8.91
C GLU A 31 -6.31 4.62 8.22
N LEU A 32 -6.42 3.38 7.69
CA LEU A 32 -5.31 2.74 6.98
C LEU A 32 -4.90 3.52 5.73
N SER A 33 -5.87 3.92 4.91
CA SER A 33 -5.60 4.64 3.67
C SER A 33 -4.97 5.99 3.93
N SER A 34 -5.47 6.75 4.91
CA SER A 34 -4.92 8.05 5.30
C SER A 34 -3.50 7.91 5.85
N TYR A 35 -3.26 6.93 6.71
CA TYR A 35 -1.93 6.64 7.25
C TYR A 35 -0.94 6.29 6.14
N LEU A 36 -1.29 5.34 5.25
CA LEU A 36 -0.39 4.92 4.18
C LEU A 36 -0.14 6.04 3.18
N PHE A 37 -1.16 6.81 2.82
CA PHE A 37 -1.00 7.97 1.94
C PHE A 37 0.02 8.96 2.54
N GLY A 38 -0.17 9.37 3.79
CA GLY A 38 0.75 10.28 4.48
C GLY A 38 2.15 9.70 4.64
N TYR A 39 2.27 8.43 5.02
CA TYR A 39 3.55 7.75 5.17
C TYR A 39 4.34 7.69 3.85
N LEU A 40 3.65 7.37 2.75
CA LEU A 40 4.26 7.39 1.42
C LEU A 40 4.66 8.80 0.99
N THR A 41 3.82 9.81 1.24
CA THR A 41 4.16 11.21 0.96
C THR A 41 5.43 11.64 1.69
N CYS A 42 5.59 11.27 2.97
CA CYS A 42 6.82 11.58 3.71
C CYS A 42 8.05 10.90 3.10
N ILE A 43 7.94 9.66 2.62
CA ILE A 43 9.06 8.99 1.94
C ILE A 43 9.36 9.68 0.61
N ASP A 44 8.32 10.01 -0.16
CA ASP A 44 8.45 10.72 -1.44
C ASP A 44 9.17 12.05 -1.28
N ASP A 45 8.86 12.82 -0.23
CA ASP A 45 9.52 14.08 0.09
C ASP A 45 11.01 13.91 0.46
N ILE A 46 11.34 12.90 1.26
CA ILE A 46 12.72 12.67 1.73
C ILE A 46 13.61 12.11 0.61
N HIS A 47 13.09 11.20 -0.18
CA HIS A 47 13.85 10.45 -1.18
C HIS A 47 13.65 10.97 -2.61
N SER A 48 12.85 12.03 -2.80
CA SER A 48 12.47 12.54 -4.14
C SER A 48 11.88 11.45 -5.04
N THR A 49 11.03 10.59 -4.47
CA THR A 49 10.35 9.50 -5.17
C THR A 49 8.89 9.84 -5.48
N SER A 50 8.18 8.92 -6.14
CA SER A 50 6.75 9.06 -6.47
C SER A 50 5.96 7.79 -6.19
N ILE A 51 6.19 7.17 -5.03
CA ILE A 51 5.67 5.85 -4.65
C ILE A 51 4.14 5.81 -4.72
N ASN A 52 3.46 6.88 -4.30
CA ASN A 52 1.99 6.97 -4.44
C ASN A 52 1.52 6.81 -5.90
N ASN A 53 2.22 7.45 -6.83
CA ASN A 53 1.91 7.38 -8.26
C ASN A 53 2.29 6.01 -8.82
N ILE A 54 3.48 5.51 -8.48
CA ILE A 54 3.96 4.19 -8.90
C ILE A 54 2.98 3.09 -8.44
N PHE A 55 2.48 3.18 -7.20
CA PHE A 55 1.50 2.22 -6.68
C PHE A 55 0.16 2.32 -7.43
N SER A 56 -0.34 3.54 -7.68
CA SER A 56 -1.56 3.75 -8.47
C SER A 56 -1.43 3.18 -9.88
N GLU A 57 -0.32 3.48 -10.57
CA GLU A 57 -0.05 2.98 -11.92
C GLU A 57 0.06 1.46 -11.94
N TRP A 58 0.79 0.87 -10.99
CA TRP A 58 0.90 -0.57 -10.86
C TRP A 58 -0.46 -1.25 -10.65
N LEU A 59 -1.30 -0.69 -9.78
CA LEU A 59 -2.62 -1.22 -9.48
C LEU A 59 -3.56 -1.14 -10.68
N ASN A 60 -3.48 -0.03 -11.42
CA ASN A 60 -4.29 0.24 -12.60
C ASN A 60 -3.85 -0.61 -13.80
N ASN A 61 -2.55 -0.90 -13.93
CA ASN A 61 -2.00 -1.75 -15.00
C ASN A 61 -2.35 -3.23 -14.83
N ARG A 62 -2.50 -3.71 -13.59
CA ARG A 62 -2.91 -5.11 -13.31
C ARG A 62 -4.41 -5.35 -13.52
N ASN A 63 -5.20 -4.29 -13.64
CA ASN A 63 -6.64 -4.35 -13.73
C ASN A 63 -7.14 -3.67 -15.01
N ARG A 64 -8.47 -3.52 -15.15
CA ARG A 64 -9.04 -2.67 -16.22
C ARG A 64 -8.52 -1.25 -16.01
N LYS A 65 -7.59 -0.81 -16.85
CA LYS A 65 -6.97 0.52 -16.81
C LYS A 65 -8.00 1.58 -16.42
N THR A 66 -7.80 2.17 -15.27
CA THR A 66 -8.64 3.23 -14.71
C THR A 66 -7.77 4.48 -14.47
N SER A 67 -8.41 5.64 -14.43
CA SER A 67 -7.77 6.91 -14.05
C SER A 67 -7.90 7.22 -12.56
N LEU A 68 -8.56 6.35 -11.79
CA LEU A 68 -8.74 6.53 -10.36
C LEU A 68 -7.41 6.40 -9.62
N PHE A 69 -7.24 7.21 -8.57
CA PHE A 69 -6.19 7.00 -7.59
C PHE A 69 -6.41 5.69 -6.84
N TRP A 70 -5.33 5.13 -6.30
CA TRP A 70 -5.37 3.84 -5.61
C TRP A 70 -6.40 3.81 -4.47
N THR A 71 -6.59 4.93 -3.75
CA THR A 71 -7.59 5.04 -2.68
C THR A 71 -9.00 4.82 -3.23
N GLU A 72 -9.44 5.64 -4.19
CA GLU A 72 -10.76 5.51 -4.80
C GLU A 72 -10.96 4.17 -5.51
N TYR A 73 -9.93 3.67 -6.19
CA TYR A 73 -9.98 2.38 -6.87
C TYR A 73 -10.26 1.24 -5.89
N ILE A 74 -9.53 1.18 -4.77
CA ILE A 74 -9.70 0.11 -3.79
C ILE A 74 -11.10 0.15 -3.19
N LEU A 75 -11.57 1.33 -2.74
CA LEU A 75 -12.87 1.44 -2.09
C LEU A 75 -14.02 1.19 -3.07
N ARG A 76 -14.03 1.87 -4.22
CA ARG A 76 -15.18 1.86 -5.12
C ARG A 76 -15.20 0.66 -6.06
N ILE A 77 -14.04 0.27 -6.58
CA ILE A 77 -13.95 -0.75 -7.63
C ILE A 77 -13.66 -2.12 -7.02
N SER A 78 -12.60 -2.26 -6.23
CA SER A 78 -12.21 -3.56 -5.70
C SER A 78 -13.11 -4.04 -4.56
N ALA A 79 -13.52 -3.12 -3.68
CA ALA A 79 -14.30 -3.45 -2.49
C ALA A 79 -15.80 -3.17 -2.61
N ASN A 80 -16.24 -2.53 -3.70
CA ASN A 80 -17.64 -2.14 -3.93
C ASN A 80 -18.27 -1.38 -2.74
N ASN A 81 -17.56 -0.36 -2.23
CA ASN A 81 -17.91 0.46 -1.07
C ASN A 81 -18.00 -0.29 0.29
N ASN A 82 -17.48 -1.52 0.38
CA ASN A 82 -17.37 -2.22 1.65
C ASN A 82 -16.02 -1.89 2.31
N GLU A 83 -16.02 -1.05 3.34
CA GLU A 83 -14.79 -0.60 4.01
C GLU A 83 -13.98 -1.73 4.65
N LYS A 84 -14.64 -2.74 5.25
CA LYS A 84 -13.93 -3.87 5.83
C LYS A 84 -13.18 -4.65 4.74
N ASN A 85 -13.84 -4.91 3.63
CA ASN A 85 -13.22 -5.56 2.48
C ASN A 85 -12.11 -4.67 1.87
N ALA A 86 -12.33 -3.35 1.79
CA ALA A 86 -11.35 -2.39 1.29
C ALA A 86 -10.06 -2.38 2.12
N TYR A 87 -10.18 -2.51 3.45
CA TYR A 87 -9.03 -2.63 4.35
C TYR A 87 -8.18 -3.88 4.02
N GLU A 88 -8.83 -5.05 3.93
CA GLU A 88 -8.16 -6.31 3.63
C GLU A 88 -7.53 -6.31 2.23
N ILE A 89 -8.24 -5.77 1.23
CA ILE A 89 -7.75 -5.62 -0.14
C ILE A 89 -6.55 -4.67 -0.18
N LEU A 90 -6.59 -3.54 0.55
CA LEU A 90 -5.49 -2.58 0.55
C LEU A 90 -4.18 -3.20 1.04
N ILE A 91 -4.21 -3.92 2.18
CA ILE A 91 -3.03 -4.62 2.70
C ILE A 91 -2.52 -5.64 1.68
N LYS A 92 -3.42 -6.44 1.11
CA LYS A 92 -3.08 -7.47 0.12
C LYS A 92 -2.42 -6.86 -1.13
N GLU A 93 -3.00 -5.81 -1.70
CA GLU A 93 -2.46 -5.18 -2.91
C GLU A 93 -1.13 -4.48 -2.63
N PHE A 94 -0.95 -3.86 -1.46
CA PHE A 94 0.35 -3.30 -1.08
C PHE A 94 1.43 -4.39 -0.98
N LYS A 95 1.14 -5.53 -0.35
CA LYS A 95 2.10 -6.64 -0.28
C LYS A 95 2.47 -7.18 -1.65
N LEU A 96 1.50 -7.32 -2.55
CA LEU A 96 1.74 -7.74 -3.92
C LEU A 96 2.60 -6.72 -4.67
N PHE A 97 2.34 -5.43 -4.48
CA PHE A 97 3.15 -4.35 -5.06
C PHE A 97 4.60 -4.41 -4.59
N LEU A 98 4.81 -4.56 -3.28
CA LEU A 98 6.14 -4.66 -2.69
C LEU A 98 6.88 -5.91 -3.20
N LYS A 99 6.18 -7.05 -3.32
CA LYS A 99 6.76 -8.27 -3.89
C LYS A 99 7.17 -8.10 -5.36
N SER A 100 6.35 -7.45 -6.18
CA SER A 100 6.71 -7.18 -7.58
C SER A 100 7.81 -6.13 -7.76
N SER A 101 8.10 -5.37 -6.71
CA SER A 101 9.13 -4.33 -6.72
C SER A 101 10.49 -4.82 -6.20
N GLN A 102 10.56 -6.08 -5.73
CA GLN A 102 11.82 -6.70 -5.31
C GLN A 102 12.71 -6.95 -6.54
N PRO A 103 14.03 -6.65 -6.46
CA PRO A 103 14.98 -7.15 -7.44
C PRO A 103 14.97 -8.69 -7.43
N ASP A 104 15.14 -9.33 -8.59
CA ASP A 104 15.24 -10.78 -8.69
C ASP A 104 16.27 -11.31 -7.67
N GLY A 105 15.81 -12.10 -6.70
CA GLY A 105 16.65 -12.75 -5.68
C GLY A 105 16.58 -12.21 -4.24
N VAL A 106 15.82 -11.14 -3.94
CA VAL A 106 15.68 -10.62 -2.57
C VAL A 106 14.43 -11.18 -1.87
N VAL A 107 14.61 -12.17 -1.00
CA VAL A 107 13.55 -12.66 -0.09
C VAL A 107 13.70 -11.98 1.27
N PHE A 108 12.83 -11.03 1.60
CA PHE A 108 12.74 -10.50 2.96
C PHE A 108 12.12 -11.57 3.86
N GLN A 109 12.94 -12.28 4.64
CA GLN A 109 12.46 -13.18 5.69
C GLN A 109 11.83 -12.36 6.81
N SER A 110 10.67 -12.81 7.26
CA SER A 110 9.87 -12.22 8.34
C SER A 110 10.40 -12.66 9.70
#